data_AF-A0A530QL53-F1
#
_entry.id   AF-A0A530QL53-F1
#
_cell.length_a   1.000
_cell.length_b   1.000
_cell.length_c   1.000
_cell.angle_alpha   90.00
_cell.angle_beta   90.00
_cell.angle_gamma   90.00
#
_symmetry.space_group_name_H-M   'P 1'
#
loop_
_entity.id
_entity.type
_entity.pdbx_description
1 polymer ?
#
loop_
_entity_poly.entity_id
_entity_poly.type
_entity_poly.pdbx_seq_one_letter_code
_entity_poly.pdbx_strand_id
1 'polypeptide(L)'
;PLIGELTGGRVTLYNSTTREESARMGRITALIGSGKFYTDLGIDKLNPETDRIMICGSMHMLKDVKELAESLGFQEGSLSHPASFVVERAFVG
;
A
#
# COMPACT_ATOMS: atom_id res chain seq x y z
N PRO A 1 8.61 -6.49 27.35
CA PRO A 1 7.98 -7.17 26.20
C PRO A 1 8.82 -7.03 24.93
N LEU A 2 9.06 -8.13 24.22
CA LEU A 2 9.68 -8.09 22.90
C LEU A 2 8.62 -7.70 21.85
N ILE A 3 9.01 -7.00 20.77
CA ILE A 3 8.10 -6.53 19.71
C ILE A 3 7.26 -7.68 19.09
N GLY A 4 7.80 -8.90 19.07
CA GLY A 4 7.08 -10.08 18.57
C GLY A 4 5.77 -10.38 19.30
N GLU A 5 5.71 -10.11 20.61
CA GLU A 5 4.50 -10.33 21.43
C GLU A 5 3.39 -9.32 21.08
N LEU A 6 3.75 -8.16 20.53
CA LEU A 6 2.81 -7.09 20.16
C LEU A 6 2.35 -7.17 18.69
N THR A 7 3.09 -7.91 17.85
CA THR A 7 2.88 -7.98 16.39
C THR A 7 2.23 -9.28 15.92
N GLY A 8 2.14 -10.30 16.78
CA GLY A 8 1.50 -11.58 16.47
C GLY A 8 0.08 -11.40 15.89
N GLY A 9 -0.10 -11.83 14.65
CA GLY A 9 -1.38 -11.74 13.92
C GLY A 9 -1.80 -10.33 13.48
N ARG A 10 -0.95 -9.30 13.65
CA ARG A 10 -1.25 -7.91 13.28
C ARG A 10 -0.40 -7.38 12.13
N VAL A 11 0.64 -8.11 11.73
CA VAL A 11 1.58 -7.70 10.68
C VAL A 11 1.67 -8.79 9.63
N THR A 12 1.40 -8.42 8.38
CA THR A 12 1.55 -9.31 7.22
C THR A 12 2.54 -8.71 6.24
N LEU A 13 3.58 -9.46 5.88
CA LEU A 13 4.64 -9.01 4.98
C LEU A 13 4.34 -9.36 3.52
N TYR A 14 4.17 -8.33 2.69
CA TYR A 14 3.91 -8.48 1.25
C TYR A 14 5.03 -7.88 0.40
N ASN A 15 6.00 -8.72 0.02
CA ASN A 15 7.14 -8.34 -0.82
C ASN A 15 6.93 -8.80 -2.26
N SER A 16 7.34 -7.97 -3.22
CA SER A 16 7.35 -8.29 -4.66
C SER A 16 8.58 -7.74 -5.37
N THR A 17 9.05 -8.44 -6.41
CA THR A 17 10.15 -8.00 -7.29
C THR A 17 9.64 -7.58 -8.67
N THR A 18 10.44 -6.85 -9.45
CA THR A 18 10.04 -6.38 -10.80
C THR A 18 11.00 -6.76 -11.92
N ARG A 19 12.11 -7.43 -11.62
CA ARG A 19 13.17 -7.76 -12.60
C ARG A 19 13.57 -9.22 -12.51
N GLU A 20 14.10 -9.63 -11.36
CA GLU A 20 14.49 -11.02 -11.10
C GLU A 20 13.30 -11.86 -10.66
N GLU A 21 13.31 -13.12 -11.06
CA GLU A 21 12.30 -14.10 -10.70
C GLU A 21 12.23 -14.26 -9.17
N SER A 22 11.01 -14.19 -8.63
CA SER A 22 10.77 -14.43 -7.21
C SER A 22 9.34 -14.93 -7.01
N ALA A 23 9.03 -15.35 -5.78
CA ALA A 23 7.71 -15.90 -5.43
C ALA A 23 6.54 -14.95 -5.77
N ARG A 24 6.77 -13.64 -5.77
CA ARG A 24 5.76 -12.63 -6.15
C ARG A 24 6.42 -11.55 -6.99
N MET A 25 5.90 -11.32 -8.19
CA MET A 25 6.42 -10.32 -9.11
C MET A 25 5.35 -9.31 -9.52
N GLY A 26 5.76 -8.07 -9.74
CA GLY A 26 4.91 -6.98 -10.21
C GLY A 26 5.07 -5.70 -9.40
N ARG A 27 4.64 -4.57 -9.98
CA ARG A 27 4.50 -3.31 -9.24
C ARG A 27 3.21 -3.35 -8.42
N ILE A 28 3.19 -2.67 -7.27
CA ILE A 28 2.03 -2.68 -6.36
C ILE A 28 0.73 -2.22 -7.05
N THR A 29 0.82 -1.23 -7.96
CA THR A 29 -0.33 -0.74 -8.73
C THR A 29 -0.95 -1.83 -9.61
N ALA A 30 -0.11 -2.59 -10.31
CA ALA A 30 -0.57 -3.72 -11.14
C ALA A 30 -1.11 -4.88 -10.30
N LEU A 31 -0.49 -5.16 -9.14
CA LEU A 31 -0.93 -6.22 -8.23
C LEU A 31 -2.30 -5.91 -7.60
N ILE A 32 -2.54 -4.66 -7.23
CA ILE A 32 -3.84 -4.20 -6.73
C ILE A 32 -4.86 -4.18 -7.88
N GLY A 33 -4.52 -3.59 -9.03
CA GLY A 33 -5.44 -3.47 -10.17
C GLY A 33 -5.90 -4.81 -10.75
N SER A 34 -5.02 -5.82 -10.75
CA SER A 34 -5.37 -7.20 -11.16
C SER A 34 -6.13 -7.99 -10.09
N GLY A 35 -6.19 -7.49 -8.86
CA GLY A 35 -6.75 -8.19 -7.70
C GLY A 35 -5.83 -9.24 -7.07
N LYS A 36 -4.66 -9.52 -7.67
CA LYS A 36 -3.69 -10.50 -7.15
C LYS A 36 -3.25 -10.19 -5.72
N PHE A 37 -3.08 -8.91 -5.38
CA PHE A 37 -2.73 -8.48 -4.02
C PHE A 37 -3.72 -9.01 -2.97
N TYR A 38 -5.03 -8.96 -3.26
CA TYR A 38 -6.08 -9.43 -2.36
C TYR A 38 -6.08 -10.95 -2.25
N THR A 39 -5.98 -11.64 -3.39
CA THR A 39 -5.96 -13.11 -3.44
C THR A 39 -4.74 -13.68 -2.72
N ASP A 40 -3.56 -13.11 -2.93
CA ASP A 40 -2.32 -13.57 -2.30
C ASP A 40 -2.33 -13.38 -0.77
N LEU A 41 -3.06 -12.38 -0.27
CA LEU A 41 -3.20 -12.09 1.16
C LEU A 41 -4.42 -12.75 1.82
N GLY A 42 -5.38 -13.25 1.02
CA GLY A 42 -6.65 -13.78 1.51
C GLY A 42 -7.51 -12.71 2.20
N ILE A 43 -7.46 -11.47 1.72
CA ILE A 43 -8.23 -10.33 2.26
C ILE A 43 -9.26 -9.84 1.25
N ASP A 44 -10.25 -9.10 1.75
CA ASP A 44 -11.19 -8.36 0.90
C ASP A 44 -10.50 -7.20 0.15
N LYS A 45 -11.20 -6.63 -0.83
CA LYS A 45 -10.75 -5.42 -1.52
C LYS A 45 -10.66 -4.26 -0.54
N LEU A 46 -9.71 -3.35 -0.79
CA LEU A 46 -9.54 -2.14 0.01
C LEU A 46 -10.85 -1.33 0.05
N ASN A 47 -11.28 -0.97 1.25
CA ASN A 47 -12.45 -0.17 1.54
C ASN A 47 -12.03 1.10 2.31
N PRO A 48 -12.27 2.31 1.76
CA PRO A 48 -11.95 3.57 2.45
C PRO A 48 -12.58 3.74 3.84
N GLU A 49 -13.69 3.06 4.13
CA GLU A 49 -14.33 3.12 5.44
C GLU A 49 -13.46 2.47 6.53
N THR A 50 -12.86 1.31 6.23
CA THR A 50 -12.16 0.46 7.19
C THR A 50 -10.64 0.49 7.06
N ASP A 51 -10.12 0.78 5.86
CA ASP A 51 -8.69 0.68 5.56
C ASP A 51 -8.01 2.05 5.53
N ARG A 52 -6.72 2.09 5.85
CA ARG A 52 -5.89 3.30 5.77
C ARG A 52 -4.59 2.99 5.07
N ILE A 53 -4.09 3.92 4.26
CA ILE A 53 -2.91 3.70 3.42
C ILE A 53 -1.84 4.77 3.71
N MET A 54 -0.59 4.35 3.88
CA MET A 54 0.57 5.25 3.89
C MET A 54 1.47 4.87 2.73
N ILE A 55 1.81 5.83 1.87
CA ILE A 55 2.57 5.59 0.64
C ILE A 55 3.90 6.32 0.72
N CYS A 56 5.00 5.59 0.57
CA CYS A 56 6.35 6.17 0.52
C CYS A 56 7.13 5.59 -0.66
N GLY A 57 7.76 6.46 -1.45
CA GLY A 57 8.51 6.05 -2.64
C GLY A 57 9.04 7.21 -3.47
N SER A 58 9.40 6.92 -4.72
CA SER A 58 9.81 7.94 -5.70
C SER A 58 8.63 8.81 -6.14
N MET A 59 8.90 10.00 -6.67
CA MET A 59 7.87 10.91 -7.18
C MET A 59 6.91 10.25 -8.19
N HIS A 60 7.46 9.43 -9.09
CA HIS A 60 6.65 8.70 -10.07
C HIS A 60 5.77 7.63 -9.41
N MET A 61 6.32 6.86 -8.47
CA MET A 61 5.54 5.87 -7.73
C MET A 61 4.43 6.53 -6.93
N LEU A 62 4.72 7.64 -6.24
CA LEU A 62 3.72 8.37 -5.45
C LEU A 62 2.56 8.81 -6.32
N LYS A 63 2.82 9.37 -7.50
CA LYS A 63 1.78 9.78 -8.44
C LYS A 63 0.89 8.59 -8.81
N ASP A 64 1.48 7.49 -9.27
CA ASP A 64 0.72 6.33 -9.77
C ASP A 64 -0.10 5.66 -8.64
N VAL A 65 0.47 5.51 -7.44
CA VAL A 65 -0.23 4.87 -6.31
C VAL A 65 -1.28 5.80 -5.70
N LYS A 66 -1.03 7.11 -5.70
CA LYS A 66 -2.03 8.10 -5.29
C LYS A 66 -3.25 8.06 -6.21
N GLU A 67 -3.05 8.11 -7.53
CA GLU A 67 -4.14 8.03 -8.50
C GLU A 67 -4.95 6.73 -8.33
N LEU A 68 -4.26 5.61 -8.05
CA LEU A 68 -4.91 4.35 -7.72
C LEU A 68 -5.75 4.45 -6.44
N ALA A 69 -5.21 4.99 -5.34
CA ALA A 69 -5.93 5.14 -4.08
C ALA A 69 -7.18 6.03 -4.24
N GLU A 70 -7.05 7.15 -4.93
CA GLU A 70 -8.17 8.05 -5.25
C GLU A 70 -9.24 7.34 -6.10
N SER A 71 -8.84 6.52 -7.08
CA SER A 71 -9.78 5.73 -7.90
C SER A 71 -10.56 4.68 -7.10
N LEU A 72 -10.01 4.24 -5.96
CA LEU A 72 -10.66 3.34 -5.00
C LEU A 72 -11.53 4.08 -3.97
N GLY A 73 -11.65 5.40 -4.08
CA GLY A 73 -12.47 6.24 -3.19
C GLY A 73 -11.75 6.73 -1.93
N PHE A 74 -10.43 6.51 -1.81
CA PHE A 74 -9.65 7.05 -0.71
C PHE A 74 -9.41 8.56 -0.90
N GLN A 75 -9.45 9.31 0.20
CA GLN A 75 -9.11 10.73 0.26
C GLN A 75 -7.77 10.96 0.96
N GLU A 76 -6.97 11.86 0.41
CA GLU A 76 -5.66 12.24 0.95
C GLU A 76 -5.83 13.12 2.19
N GLY A 77 -5.14 12.75 3.25
CA GLY A 77 -5.10 13.49 4.50
C GLY A 77 -3.98 14.51 4.52
N SER A 78 -4.14 15.50 5.39
CA SER A 78 -3.12 16.49 5.71
C SER A 78 -3.00 16.65 7.22
N LEU A 79 -1.98 17.39 7.66
CA LEU A 79 -1.78 17.72 9.08
C LEU A 79 -3.02 18.33 9.75
N SER A 80 -3.77 19.17 9.03
CA SER A 80 -4.97 19.84 9.55
C SER A 80 -6.26 19.09 9.25
N HIS A 81 -6.25 18.13 8.32
CA HIS A 81 -7.43 17.37 7.90
C HIS A 81 -7.09 15.89 7.74
N PRO A 82 -7.23 15.07 8.80
CA PRO A 82 -7.03 13.63 8.72
C PRO A 82 -8.00 12.99 7.72
N ALA A 83 -7.50 12.02 6.95
CA ALA A 83 -8.31 11.27 5.98
C ALA A 83 -7.79 9.82 5.84
N SER A 84 -8.09 9.17 4.71
CA SER A 84 -7.90 7.73 4.53
C SER A 84 -6.54 7.31 3.95
N PHE A 85 -5.76 8.22 3.37
CA PHE A 85 -4.37 7.94 3.03
C PHE A 85 -3.45 9.16 3.12
N VAL A 86 -2.14 8.94 3.17
CA VAL A 86 -1.11 9.98 3.11
C VAL A 86 0.04 9.56 2.19
N VAL A 87 0.76 10.54 1.65
CA VAL A 87 1.96 10.32 0.83
C VAL A 87 3.18 10.98 1.45
N GLU A 88 4.34 10.34 1.33
CA GLU A 88 5.63 10.90 1.70
C GLU A 88 6.69 10.57 0.64
N ARG A 89 7.54 11.54 0.31
CA ARG A 89 8.65 11.35 -0.63
C ARG A 89 9.78 10.61 0.07
N ALA A 90 10.18 9.45 -0.46
CA ALA A 90 11.33 8.72 0.05
C ALA A 90 12.65 9.45 -0.21
N PHE A 91 12.73 10.19 -1.32
CA PHE A 91 13.88 10.98 -1.73
C PHE A 91 13.45 12.02 -2.77
N VAL A 92 14.33 13.00 -3.01
CA VAL A 92 14.23 13.93 -4.14
C VAL A 92 15.29 13.51 -5.16
N GLY A 93 14.88 13.33 -6.41
CA GLY A 93 15.73 12.94 -7.53
C GLY A 93 15.31 13.63 -8.81
#